data_AF-A0A2P7V3U3-F1
#
_entry.id   AF-A0A2P7V3U3-F1
#
_cell.length_a   1.000
_cell.length_b   1.000
_cell.length_c   1.000
_cell.angle_alpha   90.00
_cell.angle_beta   90.00
_cell.angle_gamma   90.00
#
_symmetry.space_group_name_H-M   'P 1'
#
loop_
_entity.id
_entity.type
_entity.pdbx_description
1 polymer ?
#
loop_
_entity_poly.entity_id
_entity_poly.type
_entity_poly.pdbx_seq_one_letter_code
_entity_poly.pdbx_strand_id
1 'polypeptide(L)'
;MRYDFDSAIQRIAKLWSIYRSLREQPADGSWDWWLVNEINALESEMATARENEKATARNSDQFNTQTNLNSAILPQFLGGGQAL
;
A
#
# COMPACT_ATOMS: atom_id res chain seq x y z
N MET A 1 0.63 9.41 6.42
CA MET A 1 0.90 8.35 7.42
C MET A 1 0.93 7.02 6.68
N ARG A 2 1.93 6.19 6.94
CA ARG A 2 2.03 4.85 6.35
C ARG A 2 1.05 3.95 7.09
N TYR A 3 0.25 3.17 6.37
CA TYR A 3 -0.71 2.25 6.99
C TYR A 3 0.05 1.13 7.73
N ASP A 4 -0.42 0.77 8.93
CA ASP A 4 0.23 -0.23 9.79
C ASP A 4 -0.33 -1.63 9.50
N PHE A 5 0.24 -2.28 8.49
CA PHE A 5 -0.19 -3.62 8.06
C PHE A 5 0.05 -4.68 9.14
N ASP A 6 1.13 -4.56 9.93
CA ASP A 6 1.44 -5.49 11.02
C ASP A 6 0.33 -5.50 12.07
N SER A 7 -0.15 -4.33 12.47
CA SER A 7 -1.25 -4.20 13.42
C SER A 7 -2.55 -4.81 12.89
N ALA A 8 -2.85 -4.62 11.59
CA ALA A 8 -4.03 -5.21 10.95
C ALA A 8 -3.95 -6.75 10.90
N ILE A 9 -2.79 -7.31 10.55
CA ILE A 9 -2.55 -8.76 10.51
C ILE A 9 -2.67 -9.38 11.91
N GLN A 10 -2.08 -8.74 12.94
CA GLN A 10 -2.21 -9.19 14.32
C GLN A 10 -3.66 -9.20 14.78
N ARG A 11 -4.45 -8.20 14.36
CA ARG A 11 -5.86 -8.10 14.71
C ARG A 11 -6.69 -9.20 14.05
N ILE A 12 -6.45 -9.50 12.77
CA ILE A 12 -7.09 -10.64 12.07
C ILE A 12 -6.74 -11.97 12.75
N ALA A 13 -5.46 -12.20 13.10
CA ALA A 13 -5.04 -13.40 13.79
C ALA A 13 -5.75 -13.58 15.14
N LYS A 14 -5.93 -12.48 15.89
CA LYS A 14 -6.68 -12.48 17.15
C LYS A 14 -8.15 -12.83 16.97
N LEU A 15 -8.80 -12.27 15.94
CA LEU A 15 -10.19 -12.58 15.60
C LEU A 15 -10.36 -14.07 15.24
N TRP A 16 -9.44 -14.65 14.48
CA TRP A 16 -9.42 -16.09 14.20
C TRP A 16 -9.24 -16.95 15.46
N SER A 17 -8.40 -16.51 16.40
CA SER A 17 -8.24 -17.20 17.68
C SER A 17 -9.52 -17.17 18.51
N ILE A 18 -10.24 -16.05 18.52
CA ILE A 18 -11.53 -15.90 19.20
C ILE A 18 -12.56 -16.81 18.53
N TYR A 19 -12.68 -16.76 17.20
CA TYR A 19 -13.56 -17.64 16.42
C TYR A 19 -13.33 -19.11 16.78
N ARG A 20 -12.07 -19.56 16.78
CA ARG A 20 -11.70 -20.94 17.11
C ARG A 20 -12.09 -21.33 18.54
N SER A 21 -12.05 -20.39 19.47
CA SER A 21 -12.41 -20.61 20.88
C SER A 21 -13.94 -20.62 21.09
N LEU A 22 -14.69 -19.92 20.23
CA LEU A 22 -16.14 -19.82 20.30
C LEU A 22 -16.87 -20.86 19.44
N ARG A 23 -16.18 -21.54 18.53
CA ARG A 23 -16.77 -22.50 17.57
C ARG A 23 -17.59 -23.63 18.22
N GLU A 24 -17.30 -23.96 19.48
CA GLU A 24 -17.95 -25.05 20.23
C GLU A 24 -19.17 -24.54 21.02
N GLN A 25 -19.38 -23.23 21.06
CA GLN A 25 -20.57 -22.64 21.64
C GLN A 25 -21.73 -22.70 20.65
N PRO A 26 -22.97 -22.83 21.14
CA PRO A 26 -24.16 -22.78 20.29
C PRO A 26 -24.20 -21.43 19.57
N ALA A 27 -24.00 -21.47 18.26
CA ALA A 27 -24.00 -20.28 17.43
C ALA A 27 -25.43 -19.78 17.25
N ASP A 28 -25.76 -18.64 17.84
CA ASP A 28 -26.95 -17.86 17.52
C ASP A 28 -26.79 -17.07 16.20
N GLY A 29 -25.61 -17.18 15.57
CA GLY A 29 -25.23 -16.50 14.33
C GLY A 29 -24.71 -15.08 14.52
N SER A 30 -24.95 -14.45 15.69
CA SER A 30 -24.60 -13.05 15.95
C SER A 30 -23.09 -12.83 15.99
N TRP A 31 -22.35 -13.73 16.65
CA TRP A 31 -20.90 -13.63 16.78
C TRP A 31 -20.16 -14.05 15.51
N ASP A 32 -20.70 -15.01 14.77
CA ASP A 32 -20.17 -15.45 13.47
C ASP A 32 -20.28 -14.29 12.45
N TRP A 33 -21.46 -13.66 12.37
CA TRP A 33 -21.68 -12.48 11.55
C TRP A 33 -20.77 -11.31 11.94
N TRP A 34 -20.64 -11.02 13.23
CA TRP A 34 -19.78 -9.93 13.71
C TRP A 34 -18.30 -10.17 13.37
N LEU A 35 -17.78 -11.39 13.57
CA LEU A 35 -16.41 -11.77 13.23
C LEU A 35 -16.13 -11.63 11.74
N VAL A 36 -17.03 -12.13 10.89
CA VAL A 36 -16.90 -12.03 9.43
C VAL A 36 -16.94 -10.57 8.98
N ASN A 37 -17.81 -9.75 9.56
CA ASN A 37 -17.90 -8.33 9.22
C ASN A 37 -16.62 -7.56 9.62
N GLU A 38 -16.07 -7.82 10.81
CA GLU A 38 -14.84 -7.17 11.29
C GLU A 38 -13.62 -7.59 10.45
N ILE A 39 -13.52 -8.86 10.04
CA ILE A 39 -12.44 -9.33 9.15
C ILE A 39 -12.54 -8.65 7.77
N ASN A 40 -13.74 -8.63 7.17
CA ASN A 40 -13.95 -7.99 5.86
C ASN A 40 -13.60 -6.48 5.89
N ALA A 41 -13.91 -5.79 6.99
CA ALA A 41 -13.55 -4.38 7.16
C ALA A 41 -12.02 -4.20 7.15
N LEU A 42 -11.30 -5.00 7.94
CA LEU A 42 -9.83 -4.96 8.01
C LEU A 42 -9.18 -5.30 6.66
N GLU A 43 -9.71 -6.27 5.93
CA GLU A 43 -9.23 -6.61 4.59
C GLU A 43 -9.45 -5.48 3.57
N SER A 44 -10.61 -4.83 3.62
CA SER A 44 -10.93 -3.67 2.78
C SER A 44 -10.03 -2.46 3.08
N GLU A 45 -9.75 -2.19 4.37
CA GLU A 45 -8.81 -1.15 4.78
C GLU A 45 -7.39 -1.43 4.26
N MET A 46 -6.90 -2.66 4.39
CA MET A 46 -5.60 -3.06 3.85
C MET A 46 -5.53 -2.95 2.33
N ALA A 47 -6.61 -3.33 1.62
CA ALA A 47 -6.68 -3.23 0.16
C ALA A 47 -6.62 -1.76 -0.28
N THR A 48 -7.39 -0.89 0.37
CA THR A 48 -7.41 0.55 0.12
C THR A 48 -6.04 1.18 0.40
N ALA A 49 -5.39 0.80 1.50
CA ALA A 49 -4.05 1.28 1.84
C ALA A 49 -3.01 0.86 0.80
N ARG A 50 -3.05 -0.38 0.31
CA ARG A 50 -2.19 -0.86 -0.77
C ARG A 50 -2.41 -0.11 -2.07
N GLU A 51 -3.66 0.19 -2.41
CA GLU A 51 -3.99 0.96 -3.61
C GLU A 51 -3.46 2.40 -3.52
N ASN A 52 -3.60 3.03 -2.36
CA ASN A 52 -3.06 4.37 -2.08
C ASN A 52 -1.53 4.42 -2.13
N GLU A 53 -0.83 3.41 -1.61
CA GLU A 53 0.63 3.30 -1.74
C GLU A 53 1.04 3.14 -3.21
N LYS A 54 0.32 2.31 -3.98
CA LYS A 54 0.59 2.11 -5.41
C LYS A 54 0.32 3.38 -6.24
N ALA A 55 -0.73 4.13 -5.92
CA ALA A 55 -1.04 5.41 -6.56
C ALA A 55 0.04 6.48 -6.25
N THR A 56 0.53 6.51 -5.01
CA THR A 56 1.61 7.41 -4.58
C THR A 56 2.93 7.09 -5.28
N ALA A 57 3.26 5.80 -5.43
CA ALA A 57 4.43 5.35 -6.18
C ALA A 57 4.36 5.74 -7.67
N ARG A 58 3.19 5.56 -8.32
CA ARG A 58 2.97 5.99 -9.71
C ARG A 58 3.11 7.51 -9.89
N ASN A 59 2.63 8.31 -8.95
CA ASN A 59 2.78 9.76 -9.02
C ASN A 59 4.26 10.19 -8.89
N SER A 60 5.03 9.49 -8.06
CA SER A 60 6.48 9.72 -7.90
C SER A 60 7.26 9.39 -9.18
N ASP A 61 6.91 8.29 -9.86
CA ASP A 61 7.51 7.90 -11.14
C ASP A 61 7.19 8.89 -12.28
N GLN A 62 5.96 9.41 -12.30
CA GLN A 62 5.53 10.44 -13.24
C GLN A 62 6.24 11.79 -13.02
N PHE A 63 6.53 12.15 -11.77
CA PHE A 63 7.32 13.35 -11.46
C PHE A 63 8.77 13.22 -11.93
N ASN A 64 9.38 12.04 -11.73
CA ASN A 64 10.77 11.76 -12.14
C ASN A 64 10.97 11.76 -13.66
N THR A 65 9.95 11.33 -14.41
CA THR A 65 9.97 11.39 -15.89
C THR A 65 9.73 12.81 -16.42
N GLN A 66 8.98 13.65 -15.71
CA GLN A 66 8.74 15.05 -16.11
C GLN A 66 9.93 15.97 -15.77
N THR A 67 10.72 15.67 -14.74
CA THR A 67 11.98 16.40 -14.46
C THR A 67 13.07 16.12 -15.51
N ASN A 68 13.09 14.94 -16.14
CA ASN A 68 14.06 14.60 -17.18
C ASN A 68 13.77 15.23 -18.55
N LEU A 69 12.51 15.62 -18.83
CA LEU A 69 12.11 16.20 -20.12
C LEU A 69 12.37 17.71 -20.24
N ASN A 70 12.69 18.40 -19.13
CA ASN A 70 13.09 19.81 -19.15
C ASN A 70 14.61 20.02 -19.21
N SER A 71 15.41 18.97 -19.11
CA SER A 71 16.83 18.98 -19.44
C SER A 71 17.01 18.75 -20.94
N ALA A 72 16.51 19.70 -21.74
CA ALA A 72 16.85 19.81 -23.15
C ALA A 72 18.36 20.09 -23.27
N ILE A 73 19.13 19.01 -23.40
CA ILE A 73 20.15 18.79 -24.43
C ILE A 73 20.88 20.08 -24.84
N LEU A 74 21.94 20.43 -24.10
CA LEU A 74 23.01 21.25 -24.68
C LEU A 74 23.85 20.34 -25.59
N PRO A 75 23.95 20.60 -26.91
CA PRO A 75 24.80 19.81 -27.78
C PRO A 75 26.28 20.05 -27.47
N GLN A 76 26.99 18.95 -27.24
CA GLN A 76 28.38 18.86 -26.78
C GLN A 76 29.41 18.98 -27.92
N PHE A 77 29.22 19.91 -28.86
CA PHE A 77 30.17 20.13 -29.95
C PHE A 77 30.39 21.63 -30.20
N LEU A 78 31.24 22.27 -29.40
CA LEU A 78 32.00 23.49 -29.75
C LEU A 78 33.12 23.68 -28.71
N GLY A 79 33.91 22.62 -28.51
CA GLY A 79 35.15 22.64 -27.72
C GLY A 79 36.34 22.41 -28.66
N GLY A 80 36.46 23.20 -29.71
CA GLY A 80 37.68 23.26 -30.53
C GLY A 80 38.74 24.01 -29.75
N GLY A 81 39.70 23.26 -29.20
CA GLY A 81 40.77 23.79 -28.35
C GLY A 81 41.65 24.81 -29.05
N GLN A 82 42.15 25.74 -28.23
CA GLN A 82 43.36 26.49 -28.52
C GLN A 82 44.51 25.51 -28.75
N ALA A 83 45.20 25.65 -29.88
CA ALA A 83 46.58 25.20 -30.05
C ALA A 83 47.36 26.38 -30.63
N LEU A 84 48.47 26.68 -29.97
CA LEU A 84 49.48 27.69 -30.29
C LEU A 84 50.06 27.51 -31.69
#